data_AF-A0A819F062-F1
#
_entry.id   AF-A0A819F062-F1
#
_cell.length_a   1.000
_cell.length_b   1.000
_cell.length_c   1.000
_cell.angle_alpha   90.00
_cell.angle_beta   90.00
_cell.angle_gamma   90.00
#
_symmetry.space_group_name_H-M   'P 1'
#
loop_
_entity.id
_entity.type
_entity.pdbx_description
1 polymer ?
#
loop_
_entity_poly.entity_id
_entity_poly.type
_entity_poly.pdbx_seq_one_letter_code
_entity_poly.pdbx_strand_id
1 'polypeptide(L)'
;MMYFLTSFLLLFATSLSSSSIISPFIYAKYILSYNDIQSTNIYINIEFQINEHIQFHLNGTQIFIMPRSVPSGYNLQFYDSYVDNLTAKSSSGNFITIKKESIDGPRWTLECALNETLSTISYSINLTKHEQG
;
A
#
# COMPACT_ATOMS: atom_id res chain seq x y z
N MET A 1 -17.85 -14.74 -76.13
CA MET A 1 -17.94 -13.54 -75.29
C MET A 1 -18.64 -13.93 -73.99
N MET A 2 -17.90 -14.15 -72.91
CA MET A 2 -18.46 -14.27 -71.56
C MET A 2 -17.35 -13.96 -70.56
N TYR A 3 -17.53 -12.87 -69.82
CA TYR A 3 -16.59 -12.39 -68.81
C TYR A 3 -16.78 -13.19 -67.53
N PHE A 4 -15.70 -13.63 -66.88
CA PHE A 4 -15.74 -14.05 -65.48
C PHE A 4 -14.88 -13.10 -64.66
N LEU A 5 -15.56 -12.24 -63.91
CA LEU A 5 -15.00 -11.27 -62.98
C LEU A 5 -14.91 -11.96 -61.61
N THR A 6 -13.73 -12.43 -61.22
CA THR A 6 -13.52 -12.94 -59.85
C THR A 6 -13.20 -11.76 -58.94
N SER A 7 -14.18 -11.38 -58.12
CA SER A 7 -14.03 -10.36 -57.09
C SER A 7 -13.26 -10.94 -55.90
N PHE A 8 -12.12 -10.34 -55.54
CA PHE A 8 -11.34 -10.69 -54.36
C PHE A 8 -11.77 -9.77 -53.21
N LEU A 9 -12.55 -10.30 -52.25
CA LEU A 9 -13.00 -9.55 -51.09
C LEU A 9 -11.95 -9.66 -49.98
N LEU A 10 -11.14 -8.62 -49.80
CA LEU A 10 -10.20 -8.49 -48.69
C LEU A 10 -10.94 -7.96 -47.45
N LEU A 11 -11.31 -8.85 -46.53
CA LEU A 11 -11.82 -8.47 -45.22
C LEU A 11 -10.65 -8.06 -44.32
N PHE A 12 -10.46 -6.76 -44.10
CA PHE A 12 -9.63 -6.28 -43.00
C PHE A 12 -10.43 -6.41 -41.69
N ALA A 13 -10.11 -7.43 -40.90
CA ALA A 13 -10.54 -7.50 -39.51
C ALA A 13 -9.70 -6.51 -38.70
N THR A 14 -10.19 -5.28 -38.53
CA THR A 14 -9.65 -4.37 -37.53
C THR A 14 -10.12 -4.86 -36.16
N SER A 15 -9.28 -5.64 -35.48
CA SER A 15 -9.49 -5.92 -34.07
C SER A 15 -9.36 -4.60 -33.31
N LEU A 16 -10.49 -3.97 -32.97
CA LEU A 16 -10.52 -2.97 -31.91
C LEU A 16 -10.10 -3.68 -30.63
N SER A 17 -8.81 -3.59 -30.29
CA SER A 17 -8.34 -3.93 -28.96
C SER A 17 -8.99 -2.94 -28.00
N SER A 18 -10.07 -3.38 -27.35
CA SER A 18 -10.63 -2.71 -26.20
C SER A 18 -9.55 -2.61 -25.14
N SER A 19 -8.96 -1.42 -25.00
CA SER A 19 -8.11 -1.09 -23.86
C SER A 19 -8.98 -1.11 -22.62
N SER A 20 -9.02 -2.27 -21.95
CA SER A 20 -9.52 -2.35 -20.59
C SER A 20 -8.68 -1.40 -19.74
N ILE A 21 -9.31 -0.33 -19.25
CA ILE A 21 -8.70 0.58 -18.28
C ILE A 21 -8.58 -0.23 -16.99
N ILE A 22 -7.42 -0.86 -16.79
CA ILE A 22 -7.08 -1.50 -15.52
C ILE A 22 -6.77 -0.34 -14.57
N SER A 23 -7.74 0.00 -13.73
CA SER A 23 -7.50 0.97 -12.67
C SER A 23 -6.45 0.39 -11.72
N PRO A 24 -5.35 1.13 -11.43
CA PRO A 24 -4.27 0.66 -10.57
C PRO A 24 -4.74 0.70 -9.11
N PHE A 25 -5.43 -0.35 -8.68
CA PHE A 25 -5.78 -0.52 -7.28
C PHE A 25 -4.68 -1.28 -6.56
N ILE A 26 -4.26 -0.74 -5.41
CA ILE A 26 -3.52 -1.50 -4.40
C ILE A 26 -4.52 -1.88 -3.32
N TYR A 27 -4.54 -3.16 -2.97
CA TYR A 27 -5.29 -3.64 -1.82
C TYR A 27 -4.37 -3.76 -0.62
N ALA A 28 -4.76 -3.09 0.47
CA ALA A 28 -4.12 -3.21 1.77
C ALA A 28 -5.05 -3.97 2.72
N LYS A 29 -4.54 -5.03 3.34
CA LYS A 29 -5.22 -5.79 4.39
C LYS A 29 -4.63 -5.39 5.73
N TYR A 30 -5.50 -4.97 6.63
CA TYR A 30 -5.13 -4.58 8.00
C TYR A 30 -5.47 -5.70 8.96
N ILE A 31 -4.49 -6.09 9.76
CA ILE A 31 -4.65 -7.08 10.83
C ILE A 31 -4.32 -6.37 12.13
N LEU A 32 -5.30 -6.30 13.02
CA LEU A 32 -5.10 -5.90 14.41
C LEU A 32 -5.06 -7.13 15.29
N SER A 33 -4.05 -7.22 16.14
CA SER A 33 -3.93 -8.26 17.15
C SER A 33 -3.51 -7.70 18.50
N TYR A 34 -3.82 -8.43 19.55
CA TYR A 34 -3.42 -8.17 20.92
C TYR A 34 -3.12 -9.51 21.57
N ASN A 35 -2.27 -9.53 22.60
CA ASN A 35 -1.87 -10.78 23.24
C ASN A 35 -3.04 -11.41 24.01
N ASP A 36 -3.81 -10.58 24.72
CA ASP A 36 -4.99 -10.94 25.49
C ASP A 36 -5.90 -9.71 25.71
N ILE A 37 -7.05 -9.93 26.35
CA ILE A 37 -8.06 -8.88 26.60
C ILE A 37 -7.61 -7.75 27.54
N GLN A 38 -6.49 -7.92 28.25
CA GLN A 38 -5.90 -6.92 29.13
C GLN A 38 -4.70 -6.21 28.48
N SER A 39 -4.32 -6.62 27.25
CA SER A 39 -3.17 -6.08 26.55
C SER A 39 -3.36 -4.60 26.25
N THR A 40 -2.44 -3.78 26.76
CA THR A 40 -2.38 -2.35 26.44
C THR A 40 -1.58 -2.06 25.19
N ASN A 41 -1.00 -3.08 24.55
CA ASN A 41 -0.36 -2.96 23.26
C ASN A 41 -1.22 -3.63 22.19
N ILE A 42 -1.55 -2.85 21.14
CA ILE A 42 -2.13 -3.36 19.90
C ILE A 42 -1.00 -3.53 18.90
N TYR A 43 -0.95 -4.66 18.22
CA TYR A 43 -0.08 -4.91 17.08
C TYR A 43 -0.86 -4.74 15.79
N ILE A 44 -0.30 -4.00 14.85
CA ILE A 44 -0.91 -3.71 13.56
C ILE A 44 0.02 -4.26 12.49
N ASN A 45 -0.54 -5.08 11.60
CA ASN A 45 0.11 -5.53 10.38
C ASN A 45 -0.68 -5.04 9.17
N ILE A 46 -0.02 -4.33 8.25
CA ILE A 46 -0.57 -3.89 6.98
C ILE A 46 0.08 -4.73 5.90
N GLU A 47 -0.71 -5.56 5.21
CA GLU A 47 -0.25 -6.42 4.13
C GLU A 47 -0.72 -5.83 2.79
N PHE A 48 0.22 -5.61 1.88
CA PHE A 48 -0.07 -5.18 0.51
C PHE A 48 -0.10 -6.40 -0.39
N GLN A 49 -1.20 -6.60 -1.12
CA GLN A 49 -1.28 -7.70 -2.06
C GLN A 49 -0.37 -7.43 -3.26
N ILE A 50 0.62 -8.31 -3.44
CA ILE A 50 1.50 -8.32 -4.61
C ILE A 50 1.09 -9.52 -5.44
N ASN A 51 0.44 -9.27 -6.57
CA ASN A 51 0.12 -10.31 -7.55
C ASN A 51 0.56 -9.86 -8.94
N GLU A 52 0.84 -10.82 -9.81
CA GLU A 52 1.38 -10.57 -11.16
C GLU A 52 0.41 -9.79 -12.08
N HIS A 53 -0.86 -9.64 -11.66
CA HIS A 53 -1.89 -8.91 -12.38
C HIS A 53 -2.08 -7.46 -11.88
N ILE A 54 -1.42 -7.06 -10.80
CA ILE A 54 -1.44 -5.68 -10.29
C ILE A 54 -0.32 -4.90 -10.98
N GLN A 55 -0.70 -3.88 -11.74
CA GLN A 55 0.29 -3.02 -12.43
C GLN A 55 1.01 -2.06 -11.48
N PHE A 56 0.43 -1.77 -10.31
CA PHE A 56 0.99 -0.83 -9.37
C PHE A 56 1.72 -1.53 -8.23
N HIS A 57 3.04 -1.55 -8.34
CA HIS A 57 3.93 -2.03 -7.30
C HIS A 57 4.43 -0.84 -6.47
N LEU A 58 4.40 -0.98 -5.14
CA LEU A 58 4.99 -0.01 -4.20
C LEU A 58 6.52 -0.08 -4.22
N ASN A 59 7.12 0.29 -5.36
CA ASN A 59 8.56 0.33 -5.56
C ASN A 59 9.13 1.73 -5.20
N GLY A 60 10.44 1.79 -4.96
CA GLY A 60 11.12 3.04 -4.60
C GLY A 60 10.72 3.60 -3.23
N THR A 61 10.77 4.93 -3.09
CA THR A 61 10.51 5.63 -1.83
C THR A 61 9.01 5.72 -1.55
N GLN A 62 8.61 5.25 -0.38
CA GLN A 62 7.24 5.31 0.13
C GLN A 62 7.18 6.18 1.39
N ILE A 63 6.01 6.73 1.70
CA ILE A 63 5.80 7.53 2.91
C ILE A 63 4.68 6.89 3.72
N PHE A 64 5.00 6.47 4.94
CA PHE A 64 4.00 6.10 5.94
C PHE A 64 3.62 7.32 6.75
N ILE A 65 2.32 7.59 6.86
CA ILE A 65 1.78 8.74 7.60
C ILE A 65 0.76 8.24 8.60
N MET A 66 0.94 8.59 9.88
CA MET A 66 -0.10 8.41 10.90
C MET A 66 -0.95 9.69 10.96
N PRO A 67 -2.25 9.66 10.59
CA PRO A 67 -3.08 10.85 10.60
C PRO A 67 -3.16 11.49 11.99
N ARG A 68 -3.22 12.82 12.06
CA ARG A 68 -3.43 13.58 13.30
C ARG A 68 -4.82 14.21 13.42
N SER A 69 -5.67 13.94 12.45
CA SER A 69 -7.06 14.39 12.45
C SER A 69 -7.96 13.21 12.15
N VAL A 70 -9.08 13.18 12.86
CA VAL A 70 -10.22 12.32 12.54
C VAL A 70 -11.35 13.21 12.05
N PRO A 71 -12.15 12.77 11.06
CA PRO A 71 -13.31 13.53 10.62
C PRO A 71 -14.18 13.95 11.81
N SER A 72 -14.68 15.18 11.78
CA SER A 72 -15.47 15.80 12.87
C SER A 72 -14.73 16.05 14.19
N GLY A 73 -13.42 15.80 14.28
CA GLY A 73 -12.55 16.26 15.36
C GLY A 73 -11.81 17.53 14.97
N TYR A 74 -12.02 18.63 15.71
CA TYR A 74 -11.32 19.90 15.47
C TYR A 74 -9.96 20.00 16.16
N ASN A 75 -9.66 19.08 17.07
CA ASN A 75 -8.40 19.04 17.81
C ASN A 75 -7.38 18.16 17.09
N LEU A 76 -6.13 18.61 17.10
CA LEU A 76 -4.99 17.82 16.64
C LEU A 76 -4.76 16.67 17.64
N GLN A 77 -4.67 15.45 17.12
CA GLN A 77 -4.40 14.24 17.90
C GLN A 77 -3.03 13.69 17.52
N PHE A 78 -2.13 13.54 18.48
CA PHE A 78 -0.74 13.11 18.23
C PHE A 78 -0.60 11.58 18.21
N TYR A 79 -1.43 10.89 17.42
CA TYR A 79 -1.45 9.42 17.38
C TYR A 79 -0.10 8.79 16.99
N ASP A 80 0.71 9.53 16.24
CA ASP A 80 2.07 9.12 15.86
C ASP A 80 3.03 8.98 17.05
N SER A 81 2.74 9.64 18.18
CA SER A 81 3.53 9.51 19.42
C SER A 81 3.37 8.15 20.10
N TYR A 82 2.31 7.43 19.76
CA TYR A 82 2.00 6.10 20.31
C TYR A 82 2.48 4.96 19.42
N VAL A 83 3.00 5.26 18.23
CA VAL A 83 3.54 4.27 17.31
C VAL A 83 4.92 3.82 17.77
N ASP A 84 5.02 2.56 18.18
CA ASP A 84 6.25 1.89 18.59
C ASP A 84 6.60 0.78 17.57
N ASN A 85 7.89 0.43 17.46
CA ASN A 85 8.39 -0.73 16.69
C ASN A 85 7.95 -0.77 15.21
N LEU A 86 7.86 0.39 14.55
CA LEU A 86 7.55 0.45 13.12
C LEU A 86 8.65 -0.25 12.29
N THR A 87 8.24 -1.26 11.55
CA THR A 87 9.08 -2.04 10.63
C THR A 87 8.36 -2.23 9.31
N ALA A 88 9.11 -2.50 8.26
CA ALA A 88 8.57 -2.79 6.94
C ALA A 88 9.39 -3.87 6.25
N LYS A 89 8.74 -4.64 5.39
CA LYS A 89 9.36 -5.71 4.61
C LYS A 89 9.03 -5.56 3.14
N SER A 90 9.97 -5.98 2.30
CA SER A 90 9.77 -6.09 0.85
C SER A 90 9.20 -7.45 0.46
N SER A 91 8.85 -7.61 -0.82
CA SER A 91 8.34 -8.85 -1.41
C SER A 91 9.30 -10.05 -1.25
N SER A 92 10.61 -9.79 -1.13
CA SER A 92 11.65 -10.79 -0.86
C SER A 92 11.75 -11.17 0.62
N GLY A 93 11.01 -10.50 1.51
CA GLY A 93 11.06 -10.68 2.96
C GLY A 93 12.16 -9.90 3.65
N ASN A 94 12.96 -9.10 2.92
CA ASN A 94 14.01 -8.26 3.48
C ASN A 94 13.41 -7.07 4.24
N PHE A 95 14.08 -6.62 5.31
CA PHE A 95 13.70 -5.41 6.03
C PHE A 95 14.01 -4.17 5.19
N ILE A 96 13.05 -3.25 5.13
CA ILE A 96 13.18 -1.95 4.47
C ILE A 96 13.66 -0.92 5.50
N THR A 97 14.63 -0.08 5.11
CA THR A 97 15.08 1.03 5.95
C THR A 97 13.95 2.04 6.16
N ILE A 98 13.69 2.37 7.41
CA ILE A 98 12.69 3.36 7.81
C ILE A 98 13.37 4.53 8.51
N LYS A 99 13.04 5.75 8.09
CA LYS A 99 13.52 6.99 8.71
C LYS A 99 12.33 7.86 9.12
N LYS A 100 12.24 8.20 10.40
CA LYS A 100 11.28 9.22 10.86
C LYS A 100 11.74 10.59 10.35
N GLU A 101 10.86 11.33 9.69
CA GLU A 101 11.22 12.62 9.06
C GLU A 101 11.50 13.71 10.11
N SER A 102 10.80 13.66 11.24
CA SER A 102 10.96 14.55 12.40
C SER A 102 10.63 13.80 13.69
N ILE A 103 11.33 14.13 14.78
CA ILE A 103 11.11 13.51 16.11
C ILE A 103 9.64 13.61 16.51
N ASP A 104 9.03 14.79 16.31
CA ASP A 104 7.64 15.09 16.64
C ASP A 104 6.74 15.12 15.40
N GLY A 105 7.11 14.39 14.34
CA GLY A 105 6.39 14.36 13.07
C GLY A 105 5.61 13.05 12.84
N PRO A 106 4.46 13.11 12.13
CA PRO A 106 3.64 11.93 11.86
C PRO A 106 4.10 11.12 10.64
N ARG A 107 5.31 11.36 10.12
CA ARG A 107 5.78 10.86 8.83
C ARG A 107 7.06 10.04 8.96
N TRP A 108 7.08 8.92 8.24
CA TRP A 108 8.24 8.07 8.07
C TRP A 108 8.46 7.81 6.59
N THR A 109 9.72 7.95 6.15
CA THR A 109 10.17 7.57 4.81
C THR A 109 10.62 6.11 4.83
N LEU A 110 10.17 5.34 3.84
CA LEU A 110 10.54 3.95 3.62
C LEU A 110 11.28 3.84 2.28
N GLU A 111 12.51 3.35 2.29
CA GLU A 111 13.36 3.30 1.10
C GLU A 111 13.48 1.85 0.58
N CYS A 112 12.63 1.47 -0.37
CA CYS A 112 12.74 0.16 -1.01
C CYS A 112 13.97 0.11 -1.93
N ALA A 113 14.70 -1.00 -1.91
CA ALA A 113 15.79 -1.23 -2.85
C ALA A 113 15.28 -1.35 -4.30
N LEU A 114 16.20 -1.22 -5.26
CA LEU A 114 15.90 -1.46 -6.68
C LEU A 114 15.31 -2.86 -6.87
N ASN A 115 14.20 -2.92 -7.62
CA ASN A 115 13.41 -4.14 -7.88
C ASN A 115 12.76 -4.79 -6.65
N GLU A 116 12.79 -4.14 -5.49
CA GLU A 116 11.99 -4.55 -4.35
C GLU A 116 10.68 -3.76 -4.29
N THR A 117 9.64 -4.42 -3.80
CA THR A 117 8.31 -3.82 -3.60
C THR A 117 7.93 -3.95 -2.13
N LEU A 118 7.41 -2.88 -1.53
CA LEU A 118 6.87 -2.92 -0.18
C LEU A 118 5.72 -3.94 -0.09
N SER A 119 5.86 -4.92 0.80
CA SER A 119 4.89 -6.00 0.99
C SER A 119 4.16 -5.91 2.33
N THR A 120 4.84 -5.44 3.38
CA THR A 120 4.27 -5.41 4.72
C THR A 120 4.80 -4.22 5.51
N ILE A 121 3.93 -3.60 6.30
CA ILE A 121 4.30 -2.67 7.38
C ILE A 121 3.76 -3.25 8.69
N SER A 122 4.59 -3.29 9.73
CA SER A 122 4.19 -3.76 11.05
C SER A 122 4.56 -2.73 12.10
N TYR A 123 3.68 -2.45 13.05
CA TYR A 123 3.95 -1.56 14.18
C TYR A 123 3.09 -1.93 15.38
N SER A 124 3.38 -1.34 16.53
CA SER A 124 2.56 -1.45 17.73
C SER A 124 2.05 -0.08 18.17
N ILE A 125 0.87 -0.05 18.80
CA ILE A 125 0.32 1.12 19.50
C ILE A 125 0.23 0.79 20.98
N ASN A 126 0.85 1.64 21.81
CA ASN A 126 0.73 1.55 23.27
C ASN A 126 -0.44 2.41 23.76
N LEU A 127 -1.55 1.76 24.13
CA LEU A 127 -2.78 2.38 24.61
C LEU A 127 -2.63 3.01 26.01
N THR A 128 -1.73 2.51 26.86
CA THR A 128 -1.49 3.14 28.17
C THR A 128 -0.96 4.56 28.01
N LYS A 129 -0.05 4.78 27.04
CA LYS A 129 0.41 6.13 26.69
C LYS A 129 -0.74 7.01 26.19
N HIS A 130 -1.71 6.43 25.49
CA HIS A 130 -2.88 7.13 24.97
C HIS A 130 -3.88 7.53 26.05
N GLU A 131 -4.10 6.69 27.07
CA GLU A 131 -5.04 6.97 28.17
C GLU A 131 -4.51 8.00 29.20
N GLN A 132 -3.18 8.17 29.27
CA GLN A 132 -2.51 9.09 30.19
C GLN A 132 -2.23 10.48 29.58
N GLY A 133 -2.47 10.64 28.28
CA GLY A 133 -2.23 11.87 27.52
C GLY A 133 -3.39 12.86 27.56
#